data_AF-A0A4V0Z7Q9-F1
#
_entry.id   AF-A0A4V0Z7Q9-F1
#
_cell.length_a   1.000
_cell.length_b   1.000
_cell.length_c   1.000
_cell.angle_alpha   90.00
_cell.angle_beta   90.00
_cell.angle_gamma   90.00
#
_symmetry.space_group_name_H-M   'P 1'
#
loop_
_entity.id
_entity.type
_entity.pdbx_description
1 polymer ?
#
loop_
_entity_poly.entity_id
_entity_poly.type
_entity_poly.pdbx_seq_one_letter_code
_entity_poly.pdbx_strand_id
1 'polypeptide(L)'
;MKKKTIIVIAVTGVLAAAAAVSVFWFGKEKKDREAENTALEALFLRDGSGETIGNYLFVNTQNGTPFTGPLPEGSILDEQGENLAQWELENGDVVKIYGNGIMTMSYPGQYPGITRIVRTEKQNRKLLEQYGELLEQFSYQEEASSLPFLDLEYSQPQAKVTAAVNTIGGYRWEYENEDGETVSETTDAPSILQWSEYEEIKIPEHTDVKLVFSKEPKEITVTRYDSSAQGQAEDAGTEQKGESVTVTSGEEGSVLQAEPGYIYSVKAKWDNGEAEYGFQTFPMPSLQ
;
A
#
# COMPACT_ATOMS: atom_id res chain seq x y z
N MET A 1 70.72 -60.48 -12.04
CA MET A 1 70.30 -59.12 -12.45
C MET A 1 68.88 -58.89 -11.93
N LYS A 2 68.68 -58.13 -10.84
CA LYS A 2 67.93 -56.84 -10.76
C LYS A 2 66.67 -56.80 -11.67
N LYS A 3 65.44 -56.54 -11.18
CA LYS A 3 65.00 -55.41 -10.34
C LYS A 3 63.75 -55.73 -9.48
N LYS A 4 63.74 -55.19 -8.25
CA LYS A 4 62.55 -54.90 -7.40
C LYS A 4 61.79 -53.70 -7.99
N THR A 5 60.46 -53.60 -7.86
CA THR A 5 59.69 -52.31 -7.71
C THR A 5 58.24 -52.61 -7.28
N ILE A 6 57.91 -52.48 -5.98
CA ILE A 6 57.08 -51.44 -5.30
C ILE A 6 55.56 -51.74 -5.26
N ILE A 7 55.12 -52.11 -4.05
CA ILE A 7 53.79 -51.91 -3.48
C ILE A 7 53.75 -50.46 -2.96
N VAL A 8 52.88 -49.58 -3.47
CA VAL A 8 52.30 -48.43 -2.72
C VAL A 8 51.03 -47.95 -3.47
N ILE A 9 50.08 -47.41 -2.70
CA ILE A 9 48.95 -46.52 -3.07
C ILE A 9 47.58 -47.21 -3.19
N ALA A 10 47.04 -47.62 -2.04
CA ALA A 10 45.59 -47.76 -1.81
C ALA A 10 45.21 -47.35 -0.37
N VAL A 11 45.78 -46.25 0.14
CA VAL A 11 45.43 -45.69 1.47
C VAL A 11 45.25 -44.16 1.44
N THR A 12 45.72 -43.46 0.41
CA THR A 12 45.65 -41.99 0.34
C THR A 12 44.28 -41.42 -0.09
N GLY A 13 43.42 -42.22 -0.74
CA GLY A 13 42.12 -41.76 -1.23
C GLY A 13 41.03 -41.59 -0.15
N VAL A 14 41.08 -42.39 0.92
CA VAL A 14 40.03 -42.37 1.98
C VAL A 14 40.28 -41.25 3.00
N LEU A 15 41.55 -40.92 3.28
CA LEU A 15 41.90 -39.81 4.18
C LEU A 15 41.63 -38.43 3.56
N ALA A 16 41.80 -38.27 2.24
CA ALA A 16 41.49 -37.01 1.56
C ALA A 16 39.98 -36.75 1.49
N ALA A 17 39.16 -37.79 1.30
CA ALA A 17 37.70 -37.66 1.35
C ALA A 17 37.19 -37.36 2.77
N ALA A 18 37.73 -38.02 3.79
CA ALA A 18 37.37 -37.74 5.19
C ALA A 18 37.83 -36.33 5.63
N ALA A 19 38.99 -35.85 5.17
CA ALA A 19 39.47 -34.50 5.43
C ALA A 19 38.64 -33.43 4.70
N ALA A 20 38.25 -33.68 3.44
CA ALA A 20 37.39 -32.76 2.68
C ALA A 20 35.98 -32.68 3.27
N VAL A 21 35.39 -33.81 3.67
CA VAL A 21 34.08 -33.85 4.33
C VAL A 21 34.14 -33.16 5.70
N SER A 22 35.18 -33.41 6.51
CA SER A 22 35.32 -32.77 7.81
C SER A 22 35.61 -31.27 7.73
N VAL A 23 36.41 -30.80 6.76
CA VAL A 23 36.62 -29.36 6.50
C VAL A 23 35.36 -28.70 5.97
N PHE A 24 34.57 -29.37 5.13
CA PHE A 24 33.30 -28.85 4.64
C PHE A 24 32.24 -28.77 5.76
N TRP A 25 32.19 -29.77 6.65
CA TRP A 25 31.29 -29.78 7.80
C TRP A 25 31.70 -28.74 8.86
N PHE A 26 32.97 -28.65 9.22
CA PHE A 26 33.49 -27.61 10.13
C PHE A 26 33.33 -26.21 9.56
N GLY A 27 33.49 -26.03 8.24
CA GLY A 27 33.31 -24.76 7.55
C GLY A 27 31.85 -24.30 7.54
N LYS A 28 30.91 -25.25 7.39
CA LYS A 28 29.47 -25.00 7.50
C LYS A 28 29.07 -24.64 8.94
N GLU A 29 29.50 -25.44 9.93
CA GLU A 29 29.24 -25.16 11.35
C GLU A 29 29.80 -23.80 11.80
N LYS A 30 31.01 -23.41 11.37
CA LYS A 30 31.58 -22.10 11.74
C LYS A 30 30.77 -20.93 11.18
N LYS A 31 30.31 -21.05 9.92
CA LYS A 31 29.56 -20.02 9.22
C LYS A 31 28.13 -19.90 9.76
N ASP A 32 27.51 -21.03 10.10
CA ASP A 32 26.21 -21.08 10.75
C ASP A 32 26.27 -20.48 12.16
N ARG A 33 27.37 -20.72 12.90
CA ARG A 33 27.59 -20.19 14.26
C ARG A 33 27.96 -18.70 14.30
N GLU A 34 28.66 -18.18 13.29
CA GLU A 34 28.88 -16.74 13.11
C GLU A 34 27.59 -16.02 12.69
N ALA A 35 26.79 -16.64 11.81
CA ALA A 35 25.47 -16.14 11.42
C ALA A 35 24.48 -16.16 12.60
N GLU A 36 24.53 -17.17 13.49
CA GLU A 36 23.75 -17.19 14.73
C GLU A 36 24.09 -16.03 15.68
N ASN A 37 25.37 -15.62 15.76
CA ASN A 37 25.79 -14.49 16.60
C ASN A 37 25.44 -13.11 16.01
N THR A 38 25.00 -13.04 14.75
CA THR A 38 24.59 -11.80 14.06
C THR A 38 23.10 -11.75 13.76
N ALA A 39 22.35 -12.81 14.09
CA ALA A 39 20.92 -12.86 13.89
C ALA A 39 20.21 -11.96 14.89
N LEU A 40 19.34 -11.09 14.38
CA LEU A 40 18.47 -10.26 15.19
C LEU A 40 17.22 -11.06 15.55
N GLU A 41 16.88 -11.15 16.83
CA GLU A 41 15.63 -11.78 17.27
C GLU A 41 14.54 -10.73 17.39
N ALA A 42 13.37 -11.02 16.81
CA ALA A 42 12.25 -10.10 16.79
C ALA A 42 10.90 -10.81 16.89
N LEU A 43 9.93 -10.13 17.51
CA LEU A 43 8.51 -10.46 17.41
C LEU A 43 7.96 -9.96 16.07
N PHE A 44 7.15 -10.75 15.39
CA PHE A 44 6.41 -10.35 14.20
C PHE A 44 4.98 -9.94 14.53
N LEU A 45 4.57 -8.80 13.98
CA LEU A 45 3.23 -8.23 14.05
C LEU A 45 2.79 -7.85 12.62
N ARG A 46 1.51 -8.02 12.31
CA ARG A 46 0.86 -7.69 11.03
C ARG A 46 -0.59 -7.30 11.23
N ASP A 47 -1.07 -6.45 10.33
CA ASP A 47 -2.48 -6.24 10.11
C ASP A 47 -3.02 -7.32 9.13
N GLY A 48 -4.35 -7.39 9.03
CA GLY A 48 -5.03 -8.37 8.19
C GLY A 48 -4.89 -9.82 8.67
N SER A 49 -5.69 -10.70 8.05
CA SER A 49 -5.68 -12.14 8.31
C SER A 49 -5.75 -12.91 7.00
N GLY A 50 -5.31 -14.17 6.99
CA GLY A 50 -5.28 -15.00 5.78
C GLY A 50 -4.09 -14.72 4.88
N GLU A 51 -4.28 -14.83 3.56
CA GLU A 51 -3.21 -14.84 2.54
C GLU A 51 -2.67 -13.44 2.18
N THR A 52 -3.25 -12.36 2.73
CA THR A 52 -2.77 -10.98 2.53
C THR A 52 -1.97 -10.52 3.75
N ILE A 53 -0.80 -9.93 3.50
CA ILE A 53 -0.05 -9.15 4.48
C ILE A 53 -0.25 -7.68 4.13
N GLY A 54 -0.88 -6.89 5.00
CA GLY A 54 -0.89 -5.44 4.84
C GLY A 54 0.35 -4.85 5.54
N ASN A 55 0.16 -3.89 6.43
CA ASN A 55 1.22 -3.37 7.28
C ASN A 55 1.75 -4.45 8.24
N TYR A 56 3.06 -4.48 8.42
CA TYR A 56 3.70 -5.37 9.38
C TYR A 56 4.86 -4.66 10.07
N LEU A 57 5.20 -5.17 11.26
CA LEU A 57 6.21 -4.62 12.14
C LEU A 57 7.00 -5.74 12.79
N PHE A 58 8.31 -5.55 12.90
CA PHE A 58 9.15 -6.34 13.76
C PHE A 58 9.46 -5.57 15.04
N VAL A 59 9.50 -6.26 16.17
CA VAL A 59 9.91 -5.68 17.45
C VAL A 59 11.12 -6.45 17.98
N ASN A 60 12.27 -5.80 18.07
CA ASN A 60 13.49 -6.42 18.58
C ASN A 60 13.26 -6.89 20.03
N THR A 61 13.40 -8.19 20.29
CA THR A 61 13.08 -8.78 21.60
C THR A 61 14.06 -8.36 22.70
N GLN A 62 15.26 -7.87 22.35
CA GLN A 62 16.28 -7.47 23.32
C GLN A 62 16.05 -6.07 23.90
N ASN A 63 15.51 -5.15 23.10
CA ASN A 63 15.39 -3.74 23.49
C ASN A 63 14.04 -3.10 23.17
N GLY A 64 13.09 -3.86 22.62
CA GLY A 64 11.75 -3.40 22.26
C GLY A 64 11.71 -2.42 21.08
N THR A 65 12.81 -2.24 20.34
CA THR A 65 12.84 -1.26 19.24
C THR A 65 12.02 -1.78 18.05
N PRO A 66 11.01 -1.01 17.58
CA PRO A 66 10.23 -1.36 16.41
C PRO A 66 11.00 -1.05 15.11
N PHE A 67 10.89 -1.94 14.13
CA PHE A 67 11.49 -1.77 12.82
C PHE A 67 10.72 -2.50 11.73
N THR A 68 10.97 -2.12 10.48
CA THR A 68 10.44 -2.75 9.26
C THR A 68 11.58 -3.22 8.37
N GLY A 69 11.30 -4.09 7.41
CA GLY A 69 12.28 -4.58 6.44
C GLY A 69 11.66 -5.64 5.54
N PRO A 70 12.28 -5.97 4.39
CA PRO A 70 11.67 -6.84 3.42
C PRO A 70 11.43 -8.25 3.98
N LEU A 71 10.32 -8.88 3.56
CA LEU A 71 10.04 -10.30 3.75
C LEU A 71 10.60 -11.07 2.53
N PRO A 72 11.78 -11.72 2.63
CA PRO A 72 12.44 -12.29 1.46
C PRO A 72 11.71 -13.53 0.94
N GLU A 73 11.26 -13.49 -0.32
CA GLU A 73 10.58 -14.63 -0.95
C GLU A 73 11.44 -15.90 -0.93
N GLY A 74 10.83 -17.03 -0.56
CA GLY A 74 11.49 -18.35 -0.51
C GLY A 74 12.66 -18.44 0.48
N SER A 75 12.79 -17.48 1.40
CA SER A 75 13.82 -17.46 2.45
C SER A 75 13.24 -17.13 3.83
N ILE A 76 11.95 -17.41 4.01
CA ILE A 76 11.28 -17.44 5.32
C ILE A 76 11.10 -18.91 5.65
N LEU A 77 11.66 -19.34 6.77
CA LEU A 77 11.66 -20.74 7.17
C LEU A 77 10.91 -20.92 8.49
N ASP A 78 10.32 -22.09 8.69
CA ASP A 78 9.84 -22.52 10.00
C ASP A 78 10.99 -23.05 10.88
N GLU A 79 10.62 -23.53 12.08
CA GLU A 79 11.54 -24.08 13.06
C GLU A 79 12.25 -25.36 12.57
N GLN A 80 11.66 -26.04 11.59
CA GLN A 80 12.14 -27.27 10.98
C GLN A 80 13.02 -26.99 9.75
N GLY A 81 13.05 -25.74 9.28
CA GLY A 81 13.80 -25.30 8.10
C GLY A 81 13.04 -25.44 6.79
N GLU A 82 11.74 -25.69 6.85
CA GLU A 82 10.86 -25.72 5.68
C GLU A 82 10.44 -24.30 5.28
N ASN A 83 10.22 -24.07 4.00
CA ASN A 83 9.80 -22.75 3.51
C ASN A 83 8.39 -22.41 3.97
N LEU A 84 8.24 -21.22 4.52
CA LEU A 84 6.96 -20.55 4.77
C LEU A 84 6.72 -19.52 3.68
N ALA A 85 5.48 -19.44 3.23
CA ALA A 85 5.01 -18.26 2.55
C ALA A 85 4.94 -17.08 3.53
N GLN A 86 5.04 -15.86 3.01
CA GLN A 86 5.08 -14.67 3.86
C GLN A 86 3.82 -14.59 4.76
N TRP A 87 2.65 -14.94 4.22
CA TRP A 87 1.37 -14.85 4.92
C TRP A 87 1.18 -15.92 6.02
N GLU A 88 2.10 -16.87 6.14
CA GLU A 88 2.10 -17.88 7.20
C GLU A 88 2.82 -17.39 8.48
N LEU A 89 3.44 -16.20 8.44
CA LEU A 89 3.86 -15.49 9.64
C LEU A 89 2.63 -14.86 10.29
N GLU A 90 2.42 -15.17 11.57
CA GLU A 90 1.27 -14.73 12.35
C GLU A 90 1.68 -13.81 13.51
N ASN A 91 0.71 -13.04 14.02
CA ASN A 91 0.93 -12.19 15.19
C ASN A 91 1.43 -13.01 16.39
N GLY A 92 2.55 -12.59 16.94
CA GLY A 92 3.19 -13.26 18.07
C GLY A 92 4.28 -14.26 17.67
N ASP A 93 4.49 -14.53 16.38
CA ASP A 93 5.62 -15.36 15.95
C ASP A 93 6.94 -14.66 16.30
N VAL A 94 7.86 -15.40 16.92
CA VAL A 94 9.23 -14.94 17.18
C VAL A 94 10.11 -15.46 16.06
N VAL A 95 10.91 -14.58 15.49
CA VAL A 95 11.77 -14.86 14.35
C VAL A 95 13.23 -14.48 14.62
N LYS A 96 14.16 -15.22 14.02
CA LYS A 96 15.54 -14.83 13.82
C LYS A 96 15.71 -14.27 12.41
N ILE A 97 16.24 -13.06 12.34
CA ILE A 97 16.42 -12.29 11.11
C ILE A 97 17.91 -12.19 10.79
N TYR A 98 18.27 -12.60 9.57
CA TYR A 98 19.63 -12.59 9.07
C TYR A 98 19.78 -11.56 7.95
N GLY A 99 20.87 -10.80 7.99
CA GLY A 99 21.13 -9.73 7.02
C GLY A 99 22.45 -9.02 7.27
N ASN A 100 22.59 -7.80 6.75
CA ASN A 100 23.82 -7.00 6.89
C ASN A 100 23.96 -6.29 8.25
N GLY A 101 22.97 -6.37 9.14
CA GLY A 101 22.95 -5.75 10.46
C GLY A 101 22.75 -4.23 10.47
N ILE A 102 22.51 -3.60 9.32
CA ILE A 102 22.44 -2.14 9.18
C ILE A 102 20.97 -1.70 9.25
N MET A 103 20.64 -0.96 10.32
CA MET A 103 19.33 -0.34 10.52
C MET A 103 19.42 1.18 10.31
N THR A 104 18.41 1.78 9.68
CA THR A 104 18.31 3.24 9.52
C THR A 104 18.03 3.93 10.85
N MET A 105 18.40 5.21 10.95
CA MET A 105 18.08 6.05 12.12
C MET A 105 16.67 6.69 11.99
N SER A 106 15.68 5.89 11.61
CA SER A 106 14.26 6.28 11.59
C SER A 106 13.51 5.62 12.74
N TYR A 107 12.26 6.06 12.99
CA TYR A 107 11.38 5.43 13.95
C TYR A 107 9.99 5.23 13.30
N PRO A 108 9.59 3.98 12.96
CA PRO A 108 10.31 2.73 13.21
C PRO A 108 11.61 2.66 12.39
N GLY A 109 12.59 1.90 12.88
CA GLY A 109 13.82 1.65 12.12
C GLY A 109 13.52 0.91 10.81
N GLN A 110 14.40 1.01 9.82
CA GLN A 110 14.31 0.19 8.61
C GLN A 110 15.55 -0.67 8.50
N TYR A 111 15.35 -1.96 8.26
CA TYR A 111 16.41 -2.94 8.05
C TYR A 111 16.30 -3.48 6.61
N PRO A 112 16.78 -2.74 5.59
CA PRO A 112 16.62 -3.14 4.19
C PRO A 112 17.46 -4.36 3.79
N GLY A 113 18.49 -4.69 4.58
CA GLY A 113 19.44 -5.77 4.29
C GLY A 113 19.02 -7.16 4.75
N ILE A 114 17.73 -7.39 5.05
CA ILE A 114 17.21 -8.71 5.44
C ILE A 114 17.31 -9.67 4.25
N THR A 115 17.87 -10.86 4.49
CA THR A 115 18.08 -11.90 3.46
C THR A 115 17.43 -13.22 3.81
N ARG A 116 17.19 -13.48 5.11
CA ARG A 116 16.55 -14.71 5.58
C ARG A 116 15.85 -14.46 6.91
N ILE A 117 14.70 -15.08 7.09
CA ILE A 117 13.92 -15.07 8.33
C ILE A 117 13.66 -16.52 8.73
N VAL A 118 13.80 -16.85 10.01
CA VAL A 118 13.51 -18.18 10.55
C VAL A 118 12.58 -18.00 11.74
N ARG A 119 11.36 -18.53 11.68
CA ARG A 119 10.49 -18.60 12.85
C ARG A 119 11.07 -19.56 13.87
N THR A 120 11.25 -19.09 15.09
CA THR A 120 11.80 -19.85 16.21
C THR A 120 10.78 -20.16 17.29
N GLU A 121 9.66 -19.44 17.32
CA GLU A 121 8.54 -19.71 18.22
C GLU A 121 7.24 -19.26 17.56
N LYS A 122 6.19 -20.07 17.64
CA LYS A 122 4.85 -19.71 17.15
C LYS A 122 4.02 -19.05 18.26
N GLN A 123 3.41 -17.89 17.97
CA GLN A 123 2.42 -17.22 18.84
C GLN A 123 2.85 -17.03 20.32
N ASN A 124 3.99 -16.40 20.56
CA ASN A 124 4.44 -16.02 21.91
C ASN A 124 3.49 -14.98 22.52
N ARG A 125 2.58 -15.45 23.38
CA ARG A 125 1.54 -14.61 24.01
C ARG A 125 2.10 -13.49 24.88
N LYS A 126 3.20 -13.74 25.59
CA LYS A 126 3.80 -12.77 26.51
C LYS A 126 4.34 -11.57 25.74
N LEU A 127 5.07 -11.82 24.65
CA LEU A 127 5.59 -10.75 23.79
C LEU A 127 4.46 -10.05 23.04
N LEU A 128 3.42 -10.79 22.63
CA LEU A 128 2.23 -10.20 22.00
C LEU A 128 1.46 -9.27 22.95
N GLU A 129 1.26 -9.66 24.21
CA GLU A 129 0.66 -8.80 25.23
C GLU A 129 1.51 -7.55 25.51
N GLN A 130 2.83 -7.67 25.42
CA GLN A 130 3.76 -6.58 25.71
C GLN A 130 3.88 -5.57 24.55
N TYR A 131 3.78 -6.04 23.31
CA TYR A 131 4.14 -5.24 22.13
C TYR A 131 3.04 -5.16 21.07
N GLY A 132 1.91 -5.84 21.23
CA GLY A 132 0.85 -5.92 20.23
C GLY A 132 0.31 -4.55 19.80
N GLU A 133 0.18 -3.61 20.74
CA GLU A 133 -0.28 -2.24 20.48
C GLU A 133 0.72 -1.40 19.65
N LEU A 134 1.99 -1.81 19.53
CA LEU A 134 2.96 -1.06 18.73
C LEU A 134 2.59 -1.05 17.25
N LEU A 135 1.99 -2.13 16.74
CA LEU A 135 1.58 -2.18 15.35
C LEU A 135 0.56 -1.08 15.04
N GLU A 136 -0.39 -0.82 15.93
CA GLU A 136 -1.42 0.21 15.75
C GLU A 136 -0.79 1.61 15.65
N GLN A 137 0.25 1.89 16.43
CA GLN A 137 0.96 3.18 16.41
C GLN A 137 1.71 3.47 15.09
N PHE A 138 2.08 2.42 14.34
CA PHE A 138 2.83 2.55 13.09
C PHE A 138 2.05 2.12 11.86
N SER A 139 0.84 1.59 12.04
CA SER A 139 -0.05 1.31 10.94
C SER A 139 -0.58 2.63 10.41
N TYR A 140 -0.64 2.75 9.08
CA TYR A 140 -1.39 3.84 8.48
C TYR A 140 -2.86 3.65 8.84
N GLN A 141 -3.35 4.45 9.77
CA GLN A 141 -4.77 4.63 9.98
C GLN A 141 -5.18 5.77 9.06
N GLU A 142 -6.03 5.45 8.07
CA GLU A 142 -6.74 6.49 7.35
C GLU A 142 -7.53 7.27 8.39
N GLU A 143 -7.18 8.55 8.60
CA GLU A 143 -7.85 9.41 9.56
C GLU A 143 -9.35 9.36 9.28
N ALA A 144 -10.17 9.01 10.27
CA ALA A 144 -11.60 8.80 10.05
C ALA A 144 -12.33 10.05 9.53
N SER A 145 -11.74 11.23 9.81
CA SER A 145 -12.15 12.54 9.29
C SER A 145 -11.79 12.77 7.82
N SER A 146 -10.92 11.96 7.22
CA SER A 146 -10.51 12.12 5.83
C SER A 146 -11.65 11.81 4.88
N LEU A 147 -11.96 12.77 4.03
CA LEU A 147 -12.85 12.57 2.90
C LEU A 147 -12.15 11.71 1.83
N PRO A 148 -12.88 10.82 1.15
CA PRO A 148 -12.34 10.13 -0.01
C PRO A 148 -11.86 11.13 -1.07
N PHE A 149 -10.77 10.84 -1.77
CA PHE A 149 -10.35 11.65 -2.92
C PHE A 149 -10.87 11.06 -4.23
N LEU A 150 -10.95 11.89 -5.28
CA LEU A 150 -11.36 11.51 -6.61
C LEU A 150 -10.23 11.72 -7.61
N ASP A 151 -9.87 10.66 -8.34
CA ASP A 151 -9.04 10.73 -9.53
C ASP A 151 -9.89 10.50 -10.79
N LEU A 152 -9.52 11.18 -11.86
CA LEU A 152 -10.08 11.04 -13.20
C LEU A 152 -9.10 10.28 -14.08
N GLU A 153 -9.48 9.08 -14.54
CA GLU A 153 -8.71 8.33 -15.52
C GLU A 153 -9.36 8.47 -16.90
N TYR A 154 -8.60 8.90 -17.90
CA TYR A 154 -9.09 9.04 -19.26
C TYR A 154 -7.98 8.83 -20.30
N SER A 155 -8.40 8.55 -21.53
CA SER A 155 -7.46 8.32 -22.63
C SER A 155 -7.31 9.55 -23.52
N GLN A 156 -6.08 9.88 -23.84
CA GLN A 156 -5.69 10.80 -24.91
C GLN A 156 -5.06 9.98 -26.06
N PRO A 157 -4.96 10.53 -27.29
CA PRO A 157 -4.43 9.79 -28.44
C PRO A 157 -3.06 9.14 -28.25
N GLN A 158 -2.24 9.63 -27.31
CA GLN A 158 -0.88 9.14 -27.06
C GLN A 158 -0.62 8.66 -25.62
N ALA A 159 -1.60 8.75 -24.71
CA ALA A 159 -1.40 8.45 -23.30
C ALA A 159 -2.70 8.08 -22.59
N LYS A 160 -2.58 7.30 -21.51
CA LYS A 160 -3.59 7.29 -20.44
C LYS A 160 -3.18 8.33 -19.41
N VAL A 161 -4.14 9.15 -18.97
CA VAL A 161 -3.92 10.24 -18.04
C VAL A 161 -4.73 9.98 -16.78
N THR A 162 -4.11 10.23 -15.64
CA THR A 162 -4.76 10.30 -14.33
C THR A 162 -4.64 11.73 -13.84
N ALA A 163 -5.76 12.36 -13.46
CA ALA A 163 -5.80 13.70 -12.92
C ALA A 163 -6.50 13.69 -11.55
N ALA A 164 -5.83 14.22 -10.53
CA ALA A 164 -6.37 14.28 -9.18
C ALA A 164 -7.29 15.50 -9.01
N VAL A 165 -8.52 15.28 -8.58
CA VAL A 165 -9.48 16.38 -8.33
C VAL A 165 -9.25 16.91 -6.92
N ASN A 166 -8.50 18.00 -6.83
CA ASN A 166 -8.09 18.59 -5.55
C ASN A 166 -9.15 19.51 -4.92
N THR A 167 -10.22 19.84 -5.66
CA THR A 167 -11.27 20.75 -5.20
C THR A 167 -12.47 19.97 -4.71
N ILE A 168 -12.75 20.10 -3.41
CA ILE A 168 -13.95 19.56 -2.76
C ILE A 168 -14.92 20.71 -2.51
N GLY A 169 -16.16 20.49 -2.90
CA GLY A 169 -17.29 21.38 -2.69
C GLY A 169 -17.96 21.16 -1.33
N GLY A 170 -19.29 21.19 -1.36
CA GLY A 170 -20.09 20.96 -0.16
C GLY A 170 -19.97 19.52 0.28
N TYR A 171 -19.87 19.29 1.59
CA TYR A 171 -19.84 17.94 2.13
C TYR A 171 -20.50 17.88 3.51
N ARG A 172 -20.94 16.67 3.84
CA ARG A 172 -21.33 16.27 5.19
C ARG A 172 -20.64 14.96 5.50
N TRP A 173 -19.92 14.90 6.62
CA TRP A 173 -19.15 13.73 7.01
C TRP A 173 -19.36 13.42 8.49
N GLU A 174 -19.50 12.14 8.81
CA GLU A 174 -19.66 11.62 10.16
C GLU A 174 -18.56 10.60 10.45
N TYR A 175 -17.87 10.81 11.57
CA TYR A 175 -16.77 9.97 12.02
C TYR A 175 -16.69 9.93 13.55
N GLU A 176 -15.98 8.94 14.08
CA GLU A 176 -15.69 8.84 15.51
C GLU A 176 -14.34 9.52 15.80
N ASN A 177 -14.28 10.40 16.78
CA ASN A 177 -13.05 11.08 17.19
C ASN A 177 -12.20 10.21 18.15
N GLU A 178 -11.04 10.71 18.55
CA GLU A 178 -10.13 10.00 19.50
C GLU A 178 -10.79 9.63 20.84
N ASP A 179 -11.85 10.35 21.24
CA ASP A 179 -12.59 10.13 22.49
C ASP A 179 -13.73 9.09 22.35
N GLY A 180 -13.92 8.53 21.15
CA GLY A 180 -15.02 7.58 20.87
C GLY A 180 -16.38 8.27 20.65
N GLU A 181 -16.39 9.58 20.44
CA GLU A 181 -17.60 10.36 20.21
C GLU A 181 -17.87 10.52 18.71
N THR A 182 -19.12 10.37 18.29
CA THR A 182 -19.53 10.66 16.92
C THR A 182 -19.53 12.17 16.67
N VAL A 183 -18.68 12.62 15.75
CA VAL A 183 -18.59 13.99 15.26
C VAL A 183 -19.21 14.06 13.88
N SER A 184 -19.99 15.11 13.63
CA SER A 184 -20.48 15.45 12.30
C SER A 184 -19.87 16.77 11.85
N GLU A 185 -19.19 16.73 10.72
CA GLU A 185 -18.71 17.90 10.00
C GLU A 185 -19.64 18.21 8.83
N THR A 186 -19.91 19.49 8.61
CA THR A 186 -20.68 19.96 7.46
C THR A 186 -20.07 21.26 6.97
N THR A 187 -19.78 21.29 5.68
CA THR A 187 -19.27 22.47 4.99
C THR A 187 -20.24 22.79 3.86
N ASP A 188 -20.87 23.96 3.97
CA ASP A 188 -21.63 24.54 2.88
C ASP A 188 -20.66 25.20 1.89
N ALA A 189 -20.69 24.76 0.63
CA ALA A 189 -19.92 25.39 -0.44
C ALA A 189 -20.85 26.16 -1.39
N PRO A 190 -20.34 27.19 -2.07
CA PRO A 190 -21.07 27.82 -3.16
C PRO A 190 -21.37 26.80 -4.27
N SER A 191 -22.38 27.11 -5.08
CA SER A 191 -22.70 26.33 -6.29
C SER A 191 -21.44 26.09 -7.11
N ILE A 192 -21.32 24.91 -7.72
CA ILE A 192 -20.15 24.55 -8.52
C ILE A 192 -19.78 25.62 -9.54
N LEU A 193 -20.76 26.32 -10.12
CA LEU A 193 -20.55 27.38 -11.12
C LEU A 193 -19.90 28.67 -10.58
N GLN A 194 -19.82 28.79 -9.26
CA GLN A 194 -19.23 29.93 -8.56
C GLN A 194 -17.83 29.60 -8.02
N TRP A 195 -17.29 28.40 -8.29
CA TRP A 195 -15.95 28.04 -7.84
C TRP A 195 -14.89 28.85 -8.60
N SER A 196 -13.84 29.21 -7.87
CA SER A 196 -12.70 29.97 -8.41
C SER A 196 -11.69 29.11 -9.15
N GLU A 197 -11.70 27.79 -8.90
CA GLU A 197 -10.74 26.83 -9.43
C GLU A 197 -11.43 25.48 -9.65
N TYR A 198 -11.01 24.78 -10.70
CA TYR A 198 -11.43 23.42 -11.03
C TYR A 198 -10.21 22.62 -11.45
N GLU A 199 -10.29 21.31 -11.31
CA GLU A 199 -9.40 20.44 -12.06
C GLU A 199 -9.74 20.55 -13.56
N GLU A 200 -8.76 20.92 -14.37
CA GLU A 200 -8.95 21.14 -15.80
C GLU A 200 -8.40 19.98 -16.63
N ILE A 201 -9.28 19.23 -17.31
CA ILE A 201 -8.86 18.15 -18.20
C ILE A 201 -9.05 18.53 -19.67
N LYS A 202 -8.10 18.10 -20.52
CA LYS A 202 -8.13 18.32 -21.96
C LYS A 202 -8.48 17.01 -22.67
N ILE A 203 -9.61 17.00 -23.34
CA ILE A 203 -10.20 15.78 -23.89
C ILE A 203 -10.58 15.95 -25.37
N PRO A 204 -10.47 14.87 -26.18
CA PRO A 204 -11.14 14.79 -27.48
C PRO A 204 -12.67 14.90 -27.35
N GLU A 205 -13.35 15.03 -28.50
CA GLU A 205 -14.81 14.92 -28.57
C GLU A 205 -15.25 13.52 -28.10
N HIS A 206 -16.21 13.46 -27.17
CA HIS A 206 -16.74 12.25 -26.53
C HIS A 206 -15.68 11.31 -25.95
N THR A 207 -15.24 11.59 -24.73
CA THR A 207 -14.19 10.82 -24.02
C THR A 207 -14.77 10.09 -22.82
N ASP A 208 -14.50 8.78 -22.71
CA ASP A 208 -14.80 8.04 -21.48
C ASP A 208 -13.87 8.50 -20.36
N VAL A 209 -14.47 9.04 -19.30
CA VAL A 209 -13.79 9.47 -18.08
C VAL A 209 -14.23 8.55 -16.95
N LYS A 210 -13.26 7.88 -16.35
CA LYS A 210 -13.46 6.98 -15.23
C LYS A 210 -13.20 7.73 -13.93
N LEU A 211 -14.16 7.65 -13.03
CA LEU A 211 -14.13 8.18 -11.68
C LEU A 211 -13.55 7.11 -10.75
N VAL A 212 -12.38 7.39 -10.18
CA VAL A 212 -11.65 6.50 -9.27
C VAL A 212 -11.62 7.16 -7.90
N PHE A 213 -12.42 6.64 -6.98
CA PHE A 213 -12.42 7.11 -5.60
C PHE A 213 -11.46 6.29 -4.74
N SER A 214 -10.82 6.92 -3.76
CA SER A 214 -9.99 6.21 -2.77
C SER A 214 -10.78 5.21 -1.93
N LYS A 215 -12.08 5.50 -1.71
CA LYS A 215 -13.07 4.61 -1.11
C LYS A 215 -14.27 4.53 -2.02
N GLU A 216 -14.73 3.33 -2.35
CA GLU A 216 -15.84 3.15 -3.28
C GLU A 216 -17.17 3.71 -2.72
N PRO A 217 -17.86 4.62 -3.45
CA PRO A 217 -19.14 5.17 -3.02
C PRO A 217 -20.31 4.22 -3.29
N LYS A 218 -21.37 4.36 -2.51
CA LYS A 218 -22.65 3.65 -2.71
C LYS A 218 -23.48 4.24 -3.84
N GLU A 219 -23.34 5.55 -4.06
CA GLU A 219 -24.12 6.29 -5.05
C GLU A 219 -23.23 7.39 -5.63
N ILE A 220 -23.30 7.55 -6.96
CA ILE A 220 -22.67 8.65 -7.68
C ILE A 220 -23.75 9.32 -8.53
N THR A 221 -23.88 10.63 -8.40
CA THR A 221 -24.72 11.46 -9.28
C THR A 221 -23.83 12.49 -9.96
N VAL A 222 -23.92 12.57 -11.29
CA VAL A 222 -23.17 13.56 -12.07
C VAL A 222 -24.12 14.51 -12.77
N THR A 223 -23.84 15.81 -12.64
CA THR A 223 -24.55 16.88 -13.34
C THR A 223 -23.54 17.72 -14.10
N ARG A 224 -23.78 17.97 -15.39
CA ARG A 224 -22.93 18.85 -16.21
C ARG A 224 -23.61 20.19 -16.48
N TYR A 225 -22.79 21.21 -16.66
CA TYR A 225 -23.20 22.56 -16.98
C TYR A 225 -22.34 23.10 -18.11
N ASP A 226 -22.92 23.88 -19.01
CA ASP A 226 -22.13 24.59 -20.03
C ASP A 226 -21.13 25.52 -19.31
N SER A 227 -19.85 25.45 -19.68
CA SER A 227 -18.81 26.24 -19.01
C SER A 227 -19.01 27.76 -19.14
N SER A 228 -19.74 28.23 -20.15
CA SER A 228 -20.11 29.65 -20.27
C SER A 228 -21.02 30.15 -19.13
N ALA A 229 -21.65 29.24 -18.40
CA ALA A 229 -22.48 29.52 -17.25
C ALA A 229 -21.68 29.97 -16.01
N GLN A 230 -20.38 29.68 -15.98
CA GLN A 230 -19.51 29.98 -14.83
C GLN A 230 -19.51 31.48 -14.50
N GLY A 231 -19.66 31.80 -13.22
CA GLY A 231 -19.66 33.19 -12.73
C GLY A 231 -20.87 34.04 -13.13
N GLN A 232 -21.85 33.47 -13.85
CA GLN A 232 -23.12 34.15 -14.09
C GLN A 232 -23.93 34.15 -12.79
N ALA A 233 -24.44 35.31 -12.40
CA ALA A 233 -25.40 35.38 -11.31
C ALA A 233 -26.67 34.65 -11.74
N GLU A 234 -27.19 33.78 -10.88
CA GLU A 234 -28.56 33.27 -11.04
C GLU A 234 -29.50 34.48 -10.93
N ASP A 235 -29.99 34.98 -12.08
CA ASP A 235 -31.07 35.96 -12.08
C ASP A 235 -32.25 35.32 -11.33
N ALA A 236 -32.83 36.06 -10.38
CA ALA A 236 -33.91 35.59 -9.51
C ALA A 236 -35.10 35.08 -10.34
N GLY A 237 -35.12 33.77 -10.63
CA GLY A 237 -36.15 33.09 -11.44
C GLY A 237 -35.63 32.16 -12.54
N THR A 238 -34.34 32.18 -12.87
CA THR A 238 -33.71 31.23 -13.82
C THR A 238 -32.65 30.40 -13.11
N GLU A 239 -33.05 29.25 -12.57
CA GLU A 239 -32.10 28.19 -12.22
C GLU A 239 -31.37 27.76 -13.50
N GLN A 240 -30.05 27.87 -13.53
CA GLN A 240 -29.27 27.24 -14.59
C GLN A 240 -29.43 25.73 -14.46
N LYS A 241 -30.25 25.16 -15.34
CA LYS A 241 -30.56 23.73 -15.31
C LYS A 241 -29.36 22.94 -15.81
N GLY A 242 -28.62 22.35 -14.87
CA GLY A 242 -27.64 21.33 -15.18
C GLY A 242 -28.30 20.10 -15.82
N GLU A 243 -27.53 19.40 -16.64
CA GLU A 243 -27.95 18.17 -17.30
C GLU A 243 -27.42 16.97 -16.53
N SER A 244 -28.29 16.02 -16.20
CA SER A 244 -27.85 14.77 -15.57
C SER A 244 -27.05 13.94 -16.55
N VAL A 245 -25.87 13.49 -16.13
CA VAL A 245 -24.98 12.62 -16.91
C VAL A 245 -25.11 11.21 -16.38
N THR A 246 -25.28 10.24 -17.28
CA THR A 246 -25.34 8.84 -16.92
C THR A 246 -23.96 8.34 -16.54
N VAL A 247 -23.86 7.69 -15.38
CA VAL A 247 -22.66 7.00 -14.92
C VAL A 247 -22.91 5.50 -15.00
N THR A 248 -22.00 4.79 -15.66
CA THR A 248 -22.03 3.33 -15.75
C THR A 248 -21.05 2.75 -14.75
N SER A 249 -21.54 2.02 -13.75
CA SER A 249 -20.71 1.29 -12.79
C SER A 249 -20.25 -0.05 -13.40
N GLY A 250 -18.95 -0.34 -13.32
CA GLY A 250 -18.36 -1.63 -13.70
C GLY A 250 -17.32 -2.10 -12.69
N GLU A 251 -16.79 -3.32 -12.87
CA GLU A 251 -15.82 -3.95 -11.94
C GLU A 251 -14.53 -3.13 -11.74
N GLU A 252 -14.16 -2.28 -12.69
CA GLU A 252 -12.95 -1.47 -12.61
C GLU A 252 -13.20 -0.04 -12.10
N GLY A 253 -14.45 0.41 -11.93
CA GLY A 253 -14.81 1.76 -11.50
C GLY A 253 -16.06 2.31 -12.20
N SER A 254 -16.39 3.57 -11.92
CA SER A 254 -17.56 4.24 -12.48
C SER A 254 -17.18 5.15 -13.64
N VAL A 255 -17.82 5.00 -14.81
CA VAL A 255 -17.44 5.70 -16.05
C VAL A 255 -18.57 6.59 -16.55
N LEU A 256 -18.21 7.80 -17.01
CA LEU A 256 -19.11 8.73 -17.70
C LEU A 256 -18.53 9.14 -19.05
N GLN A 257 -19.40 9.49 -20.00
CA GLN A 257 -18.98 10.05 -21.28
C GLN A 257 -18.91 11.58 -21.16
N ALA A 258 -17.69 12.12 -21.24
CA ALA A 258 -17.42 13.55 -21.13
C ALA A 258 -17.24 14.20 -22.50
N GLU A 259 -17.71 15.43 -22.61
CA GLU A 259 -17.52 16.33 -23.75
C GLU A 259 -16.81 17.60 -23.31
N PRO A 260 -15.93 18.18 -24.14
CA PRO A 260 -15.27 19.44 -23.85
C PRO A 260 -16.26 20.60 -23.78
N GLY A 261 -15.94 21.64 -23.00
CA GLY A 261 -16.77 22.85 -22.86
C GLY A 261 -17.77 22.79 -21.71
N TYR A 262 -17.67 21.79 -20.83
CA TYR A 262 -18.57 21.60 -19.70
C TYR A 262 -17.83 21.59 -18.36
N ILE A 263 -18.55 21.98 -17.30
CA ILE A 263 -18.21 21.78 -15.89
C ILE A 263 -19.04 20.61 -15.37
N TYR A 264 -18.42 19.65 -14.72
CA TYR A 264 -19.07 18.47 -14.15
C TYR A 264 -19.03 18.53 -12.63
N SER A 265 -20.21 18.49 -12.01
CA SER A 265 -20.40 18.25 -10.57
C SER A 265 -20.61 16.77 -10.34
N VAL A 266 -19.73 16.17 -9.54
CA VAL A 266 -19.76 14.77 -9.14
C VAL A 266 -20.11 14.72 -7.65
N LYS A 267 -21.31 14.26 -7.32
CA LYS A 267 -21.74 14.05 -5.93
C LYS A 267 -21.69 12.57 -5.61
N ALA A 268 -20.94 12.22 -4.58
CA ALA A 268 -20.75 10.84 -4.16
C ALA A 268 -21.20 10.64 -2.71
N LYS A 269 -21.79 9.48 -2.42
CA LYS A 269 -22.27 9.11 -1.07
C LYS A 269 -21.64 7.81 -0.59
N TRP A 270 -21.29 7.80 0.70
CA TRP A 270 -20.77 6.68 1.46
C TRP A 270 -21.63 6.47 2.71
N ASP A 271 -21.32 5.44 3.49
CA ASP A 271 -21.94 5.25 4.81
C ASP A 271 -21.68 6.42 5.76
N ASN A 272 -20.50 7.00 5.66
CA ASN A 272 -20.04 8.09 6.53
C ASN A 272 -20.55 9.47 6.09
N GLY A 273 -21.18 9.61 4.93
CA GLY A 273 -21.64 10.90 4.45
C GLY A 273 -21.49 11.10 2.94
N GLU A 274 -21.45 12.36 2.50
CA GLU A 274 -21.45 12.75 1.10
C GLU A 274 -20.52 13.94 0.83
N ALA A 275 -19.96 13.99 -0.38
CA ALA A 275 -19.11 15.08 -0.83
C ALA A 275 -19.34 15.38 -2.31
N GLU A 276 -19.14 16.65 -2.68
CA GLU A 276 -19.16 17.14 -4.05
C GLU A 276 -17.73 17.39 -4.56
N TYR A 277 -17.45 16.95 -5.78
CA TYR A 277 -16.20 17.18 -6.51
C TYR A 277 -16.52 17.83 -7.85
N GLY A 278 -15.58 18.58 -8.40
CA GLY A 278 -15.79 19.34 -9.62
C GLY A 278 -14.60 19.32 -10.57
N PHE A 279 -14.87 19.17 -11.86
CA PHE A 279 -13.85 19.33 -12.89
C PHE A 279 -14.41 20.02 -14.13
N GLN A 280 -13.54 20.68 -14.88
CA GLN A 280 -13.86 21.38 -16.12
C GLN A 280 -13.13 20.74 -17.29
N THR A 281 -13.82 20.68 -18.43
CA THR A 281 -13.32 20.02 -19.63
C THR A 281 -13.03 21.03 -20.74
N PHE A 282 -11.89 20.87 -21.40
CA PHE A 282 -11.46 21.71 -22.51
C PHE A 282 -11.15 20.87 -23.74
N PRO A 283 -11.33 21.43 -24.95
CA PRO A 283 -10.92 20.73 -26.16
C PRO A 283 -9.40 20.54 -26.16
N MET A 284 -8.97 19.37 -26.62
CA MET A 284 -7.56 19.10 -26.88
C MET A 284 -6.98 20.13 -27.87
N PRO A 285 -5.80 20.71 -27.60
CA PRO A 285 -5.14 21.58 -28.57
C PRO A 285 -4.77 20.78 -29.82
N SER A 286 -5.07 21.33 -30.99
CA SER A 286 -4.62 20.78 -32.26
C SER A 286 -3.09 20.73 -32.28
N LEU A 287 -2.50 19.54 -32.43
CA LEU A 287 -1.07 19.39 -32.71
C LEU A 287 -0.79 20.08 -34.05
N GLN A 288 -0.15 21.25 -34.01
CA GLN A 288 0.42 21.92 -35.19
C GLN A 288 1.74 21.27 -35.59
#